data_AF-E6PZM6-F1
#
_entry.id   AF-E6PZM6-F1
#
_cell.length_a   1.000
_cell.length_b   1.000
_cell.length_c   1.000
_cell.angle_alpha   90.00
_cell.angle_beta   90.00
_cell.angle_gamma   90.00
#
_symmetry.space_group_name_H-M   'P 1'
#
loop_
_entity.id
_entity.type
_entity.pdbx_description
1 polymer ?
#
loop_
_entity_poly.entity_id
_entity_poly.type
_entity_poly.pdbx_seq_one_letter_code
_entity_poly.pdbx_strand_id
1 'polypeptide(L)'
;MDNSDPTSQLQTADSISLAMERLWTRFLPEITQRITVIESAIDAIESNHGADNLRGQAQIAAHKLAGSLGTFGLRQGTEIARLIEQVFAPGEDPTNITTLRELTKQMRSIIESRPRNV
;
A
#
# COMPACT_ATOMS: atom_id res chain seq x y z
N MET A 1 -14.39 27.53 -34.48
CA MET A 1 -15.04 26.39 -33.80
C MET A 1 -13.94 25.37 -33.56
N ASP A 2 -13.68 25.12 -32.28
CA ASP A 2 -12.63 24.30 -31.70
C ASP A 2 -12.62 22.88 -32.29
N ASN A 3 -11.50 22.51 -32.92
CA ASN A 3 -11.28 21.18 -33.49
C ASN A 3 -10.24 20.46 -32.62
N SER A 4 -10.67 20.04 -31.43
CA SER A 4 -9.89 19.16 -30.57
C SER A 4 -9.89 17.74 -31.16
N ASP A 5 -8.76 17.34 -31.75
CA ASP A 5 -8.55 16.03 -32.39
C ASP A 5 -8.60 14.90 -31.33
N PRO A 6 -9.55 13.94 -31.42
CA PRO A 6 -9.69 12.82 -30.47
C PRO A 6 -8.42 11.97 -30.33
N THR A 7 -7.58 11.97 -31.36
CA THR A 7 -6.35 11.15 -31.44
C THR A 7 -5.28 11.65 -30.46
N SER A 8 -5.21 12.96 -30.21
CA SER A 8 -4.20 13.58 -29.34
C SER A 8 -4.48 13.33 -27.85
N GLN A 9 -5.76 13.23 -27.47
CA GLN A 9 -6.18 12.90 -26.09
C GLN A 9 -5.88 11.44 -25.72
N LEU A 10 -6.08 10.50 -26.67
CA LEU A 10 -5.75 9.08 -26.48
C LEU A 10 -4.24 8.86 -26.31
N GLN A 11 -3.41 9.50 -27.14
CA GLN A 11 -1.94 9.43 -27.03
C GLN A 11 -1.41 9.98 -25.69
N THR A 12 -2.02 11.06 -25.20
CA THR A 12 -1.64 11.66 -23.91
C THR A 12 -1.98 10.72 -22.76
N ALA A 13 -3.18 10.12 -22.76
CA ALA A 13 -3.59 9.15 -21.74
C ALA A 13 -2.67 7.91 -21.69
N ASP A 14 -2.30 7.36 -22.85
CA ASP A 14 -1.39 6.21 -22.94
C ASP A 14 0.01 6.54 -22.40
N SER A 15 0.53 7.73 -22.71
CA SER A 15 1.84 8.18 -22.21
C SER A 15 1.87 8.35 -20.68
N ILE A 16 0.78 8.85 -20.10
CA ILE A 16 0.62 8.97 -18.65
C ILE A 16 0.53 7.58 -18.01
N SER A 17 -0.21 6.66 -18.61
CA SER A 17 -0.31 5.28 -18.13
C SER A 17 1.06 4.60 -18.08
N LEU A 18 1.83 4.68 -19.16
CA LEU A 18 3.20 4.14 -19.21
C LEU A 18 4.14 4.79 -18.19
N ALA A 19 4.02 6.10 -17.96
CA ALA A 19 4.79 6.77 -16.92
C ALA A 19 4.41 6.26 -15.52
N MET A 20 3.12 6.05 -15.24
CA MET A 20 2.64 5.47 -13.98
C MET A 20 3.13 4.03 -13.78
N GLU A 21 3.16 3.21 -14.83
CA GLU A 21 3.71 1.85 -14.78
C GLU A 21 5.21 1.84 -14.43
N ARG A 22 6.00 2.74 -15.05
CA ARG A 22 7.42 2.89 -14.72
C ARG A 22 7.65 3.32 -13.28
N LEU A 23 6.85 4.27 -12.79
CA LEU A 23 6.91 4.70 -11.40
C LEU A 23 6.51 3.57 -10.46
N TRP A 24 5.46 2.81 -10.79
CA TRP A 24 5.05 1.65 -10.00
C TRP A 24 6.19 0.67 -9.83
N THR A 25 6.84 0.26 -10.93
CA THR A 25 7.99 -0.67 -10.89
C THR A 25 9.14 -0.12 -10.04
N ARG A 26 9.40 1.20 -10.10
CA ARG A 26 10.43 1.85 -9.29
C ARG A 26 10.10 1.88 -7.79
N PHE A 27 8.84 2.07 -7.43
CA PHE A 27 8.40 2.15 -6.03
C PHE A 27 8.03 0.79 -5.42
N LEU A 28 7.86 -0.25 -6.25
CA LEU A 28 7.49 -1.59 -5.79
C LEU A 28 8.41 -2.14 -4.68
N PRO A 29 9.75 -2.02 -4.75
CA PRO A 29 10.61 -2.47 -3.65
C PRO A 29 10.32 -1.78 -2.32
N GLU A 30 10.07 -0.47 -2.35
CA GLU A 30 9.75 0.31 -1.15
C GLU A 30 8.37 -0.04 -0.60
N ILE A 31 7.39 -0.23 -1.49
CA ILE A 31 6.05 -0.70 -1.14
C ILE A 31 6.14 -2.06 -0.45
N THR A 32 6.85 -3.03 -1.03
CA THR A 32 7.05 -4.36 -0.45
C THR A 32 7.73 -4.29 0.91
N GLN A 33 8.78 -3.46 1.05
CA GLN A 33 9.47 -3.29 2.32
C GLN A 33 8.54 -2.79 3.44
N ARG A 34 7.61 -1.88 3.13
CA ARG A 34 6.63 -1.38 4.11
C ARG A 34 5.65 -2.48 4.55
N ILE A 35 5.26 -3.39 3.65
CA ILE A 35 4.46 -4.57 4.03
C ILE A 35 5.26 -5.44 5.00
N THR A 36 6.54 -5.70 4.73
CA THR A 36 7.40 -6.50 5.62
C THR A 36 7.53 -5.89 7.02
N VAL A 37 7.59 -4.56 7.14
CA VAL A 37 7.59 -3.87 8.45
C VAL A 37 6.30 -4.12 9.21
N ILE A 38 5.15 -4.07 8.52
CA ILE A 38 3.84 -4.36 9.11
C ILE A 38 3.79 -5.81 9.59
N GLU A 39 4.23 -6.78 8.78
CA GLU A 39 4.31 -8.20 9.16
C GLU A 39 5.19 -8.43 10.38
N SER A 40 6.35 -7.78 10.44
CA SER A 40 7.28 -7.88 11.57
C SER A 40 6.66 -7.35 12.87
N ALA A 41 5.85 -6.30 12.80
CA ALA A 41 5.14 -5.77 13.96
C ALA A 41 4.01 -6.71 14.41
N ILE A 42 3.31 -7.37 13.46
CA ILE A 42 2.31 -8.40 13.78
C ILE A 42 2.97 -9.56 14.52
N ASP A 43 4.09 -10.08 14.01
CA ASP A 43 4.83 -11.19 14.63
C ASP A 43 5.36 -10.83 16.03
N ALA A 44 5.78 -9.58 16.23
CA ALA A 44 6.24 -9.07 17.52
C ALA A 44 5.12 -8.95 18.56
N ILE A 45 3.92 -8.56 18.14
CA ILE A 45 2.74 -8.54 19.01
C ILE A 45 2.35 -9.96 19.43
N GLU A 46 2.33 -10.92 18.49
CA GLU A 46 2.05 -12.33 18.81
C GLU A 46 3.06 -12.93 19.79
N SER A 47 4.34 -12.53 19.66
CA SER A 47 5.43 -13.02 20.50
C SER A 47 5.57 -12.26 21.84
N ASN A 48 4.71 -11.27 22.10
CA ASN A 48 4.76 -10.37 23.27
C ASN A 48 6.14 -9.75 23.51
N HIS A 49 6.85 -9.35 22.45
CA HIS A 49 8.23 -8.87 22.52
C HIS A 49 8.43 -7.56 21.75
N GLY A 50 8.92 -6.51 22.43
CA GLY A 50 9.37 -5.28 21.78
C GLY A 50 8.32 -4.54 20.92
N ALA A 51 7.03 -4.67 21.28
CA ALA A 51 5.92 -4.24 20.44
C ALA A 51 5.87 -2.73 20.18
N ASP A 52 6.25 -1.89 21.15
CA ASP A 52 6.00 -0.44 21.05
C ASP A 52 6.78 0.25 19.93
N ASN A 53 8.06 -0.09 19.74
CA ASN A 53 8.88 0.48 18.68
C ASN A 53 8.42 -0.01 17.30
N LEU A 54 8.10 -1.30 17.18
CA LEU A 54 7.64 -1.89 15.92
C LEU A 54 6.23 -1.42 15.53
N ARG A 55 5.37 -1.17 16.52
CA ARG A 55 4.04 -0.60 16.32
C ARG A 55 4.08 0.77 15.67
N GLY A 56 4.90 1.69 16.18
CA GLY A 56 5.07 3.01 15.56
C GLY A 56 5.60 2.93 14.13
N GLN A 57 6.55 2.01 13.87
CA GLN A 57 7.07 1.77 12.52
C GLN A 57 6.01 1.23 11.57
N ALA A 58 5.18 0.29 12.04
CA ALA A 58 4.09 -0.29 11.25
C ALA A 58 3.00 0.75 10.95
N GLN A 59 2.65 1.61 11.91
CA GLN A 59 1.73 2.73 11.68
C GLN A 59 2.23 3.64 10.55
N ILE A 60 3.50 4.08 10.62
CA ILE A 60 4.10 4.95 9.60
C ILE A 60 4.19 4.24 8.24
N ALA A 61 4.53 2.94 8.23
CA ALA A 61 4.57 2.14 7.03
C ALA A 61 3.19 2.05 6.36
N ALA A 62 2.13 1.82 7.15
CA ALA A 62 0.75 1.76 6.69
C ALA A 62 0.26 3.12 6.15
N HIS A 63 0.58 4.22 6.84
CA HIS A 63 0.30 5.58 6.36
C HIS A 63 0.92 5.84 4.98
N LYS A 64 2.23 5.52 4.83
CA LYS A 64 2.95 5.69 3.57
C LYS A 64 2.40 4.79 2.47
N LEU A 65 1.97 3.57 2.80
CA LEU A 65 1.28 2.69 1.86
C LEU A 65 -0.04 3.31 1.39
N ALA A 66 -0.87 3.82 2.30
CA ALA A 66 -2.13 4.47 1.93
C ALA A 66 -1.91 5.62 0.94
N GLY A 67 -0.89 6.46 1.18
CA GLY A 67 -0.48 7.53 0.28
C GLY A 67 -0.01 7.02 -1.08
N SER A 68 0.96 6.10 -1.11
CA SER A 68 1.50 5.55 -2.37
C SER A 68 0.41 4.84 -3.19
N LEU A 69 -0.37 3.96 -2.57
CA LEU A 69 -1.44 3.21 -3.25
C LEU A 69 -2.54 4.14 -3.78
N GLY A 70 -2.82 5.24 -3.06
CA GLY A 70 -3.76 6.27 -3.52
C GLY A 70 -3.30 6.95 -4.81
N THR A 71 -2.02 7.31 -4.88
CA THR A 71 -1.40 7.89 -6.09
C THR A 71 -1.48 6.94 -7.29
N PHE A 72 -1.36 5.62 -7.07
CA PHE A 72 -1.45 4.61 -8.12
C PHE A 72 -2.88 4.14 -8.45
N GLY A 73 -3.90 4.76 -7.84
CA GLY A 73 -5.31 4.44 -8.07
C GLY A 73 -5.78 3.12 -7.43
N LEU A 74 -5.00 2.54 -6.51
CA LEU A 74 -5.29 1.25 -5.87
C LEU A 74 -6.21 1.43 -4.65
N ARG A 75 -7.49 1.76 -4.91
CA ARG A 75 -8.48 2.09 -3.86
C ARG A 75 -8.55 1.04 -2.74
N GLN A 76 -8.72 -0.24 -3.09
CA GLN A 76 -8.83 -1.32 -2.11
C GLN A 76 -7.56 -1.44 -1.25
N GLY A 77 -6.38 -1.28 -1.86
CA GLY A 77 -5.12 -1.28 -1.14
C GLY A 77 -4.99 -0.08 -0.19
N THR A 78 -5.45 1.11 -0.61
CA THR A 78 -5.51 2.31 0.24
C THR A 78 -6.43 2.12 1.45
N GLU A 79 -7.61 1.52 1.25
CA GLU A 79 -8.56 1.24 2.33
C GLU A 79 -7.99 0.27 3.35
N ILE A 80 -7.39 -0.84 2.89
CA ILE A 80 -6.72 -1.80 3.78
C ILE A 80 -5.57 -1.14 4.53
N ALA A 81 -4.73 -0.35 3.86
CA ALA A 81 -3.61 0.34 4.51
C ALA A 81 -4.08 1.30 5.61
N ARG A 82 -5.20 2.00 5.42
CA ARG A 82 -5.79 2.87 6.46
C ARG A 82 -6.34 2.11 7.65
N LEU A 83 -6.93 0.93 7.43
CA LEU A 83 -7.39 0.05 8.51
C LEU A 83 -6.20 -0.42 9.33
N ILE A 84 -5.12 -0.83 8.68
CA ILE A 84 -3.87 -1.24 9.35
C ILE A 84 -3.27 -0.07 10.13
N GLU A 85 -3.21 1.13 9.54
CA GLU A 85 -2.72 2.36 10.19
C GLU A 85 -3.49 2.65 11.49
N GLN A 86 -4.82 2.52 11.47
CA GLN A 86 -5.67 2.70 12.65
C GLN A 86 -5.37 1.66 13.72
N VAL A 87 -5.24 0.38 13.35
CA VAL A 87 -4.93 -0.70 14.31
C VAL A 87 -3.60 -0.46 15.03
N PHE A 88 -2.59 0.12 14.37
CA PHE A 88 -1.32 0.45 15.00
C PHE A 88 -1.29 1.83 15.68
N ALA A 89 -2.36 2.61 15.63
CA ALA A 89 -2.40 3.94 16.25
C ALA A 89 -2.13 3.85 17.77
N PRO A 90 -1.50 4.87 18.38
CA PRO A 90 -1.25 4.90 19.82
C PRO A 90 -2.57 4.79 20.61
N GLY A 91 -2.59 3.93 21.64
CA GLY A 91 -3.76 3.75 22.52
C GLY A 91 -4.81 2.76 22.01
N GLU A 92 -4.69 2.30 20.76
CA GLU A 92 -5.50 1.17 20.28
C GLU A 92 -4.93 -0.15 20.82
N ASP A 93 -5.76 -1.15 21.06
CA ASP A 93 -5.28 -2.51 21.32
C ASP A 93 -5.55 -3.31 20.06
N PRO A 94 -4.57 -3.98 19.44
CA PRO A 94 -4.82 -4.84 18.28
C PRO A 94 -5.57 -6.09 18.75
N THR A 95 -6.85 -5.94 19.07
CA THR A 95 -7.71 -6.95 19.71
C THR A 95 -7.93 -8.16 18.81
N ASN A 96 -7.63 -8.03 17.51
CA ASN A 96 -7.77 -9.10 16.54
C ASN A 96 -6.58 -9.18 15.57
N ILE A 97 -5.46 -9.70 16.10
CA ILE A 97 -4.25 -9.98 15.32
C ILE A 97 -4.52 -10.89 14.11
N THR A 98 -5.44 -11.84 14.24
CA THR A 98 -5.84 -12.70 13.11
C THR A 98 -6.41 -11.87 11.95
N THR A 99 -7.33 -10.95 12.22
CA THR A 99 -7.85 -10.03 11.20
C THR A 99 -6.76 -9.14 10.61
N LEU A 100 -5.85 -8.62 11.44
CA LEU A 100 -4.74 -7.79 10.98
C LEU A 100 -3.80 -8.55 10.03
N ARG A 101 -3.51 -9.82 10.32
CA ARG A 101 -2.72 -10.72 9.48
C ARG A 101 -3.42 -10.99 8.15
N GLU A 102 -4.73 -11.23 8.16
CA GLU A 102 -5.51 -11.43 6.92
C GLU A 102 -5.60 -10.16 6.05
N LEU A 103 -5.76 -8.98 6.65
CA LEU A 103 -5.71 -7.70 5.93
C LEU A 103 -4.35 -7.51 5.27
N THR A 104 -3.26 -7.82 5.97
CA THR A 104 -1.90 -7.69 5.45
C THR A 104 -1.64 -8.65 4.28
N LYS A 105 -2.13 -9.90 4.36
CA LYS A 105 -2.09 -10.86 3.24
C LYS A 105 -2.86 -10.36 2.01
N GLN A 106 -4.08 -9.84 2.22
CA GLN A 106 -4.88 -9.27 1.14
C GLN A 106 -4.16 -8.09 0.47
N MET A 107 -3.55 -7.21 1.26
CA MET A 107 -2.75 -6.09 0.75
C MET A 107 -1.58 -6.57 -0.12
N ARG A 108 -0.84 -7.60 0.31
CA ARG A 108 0.23 -8.20 -0.48
C ARG A 108 -0.29 -8.76 -1.80
N SER A 109 -1.40 -9.51 -1.77
CA SER A 109 -2.01 -10.05 -2.98
C SER A 109 -2.42 -8.96 -3.98
N ILE A 110 -3.00 -7.85 -3.51
CA ILE A 110 -3.35 -6.70 -4.36
C ILE A 110 -2.10 -6.15 -5.06
N ILE A 111 -1.01 -5.97 -4.31
CA ILE A 111 0.24 -5.40 -4.81
C ILE A 111 0.94 -6.35 -5.81
N GLU A 112 0.89 -7.66 -5.56
CA GLU A 112 1.48 -8.69 -6.44
C GLU A 112 0.65 -8.97 -7.69
N SER A 113 -0.67 -8.79 -7.61
CA SER A 113 -1.61 -9.03 -8.72
C SER A 113 -1.50 -8.00 -9.85
N ARG A 114 -0.89 -6.83 -9.60
CA ARG A 114 -0.70 -5.81 -10.62
C ARG A 114 0.38 -6.29 -11.60
N PRO A 115 0.06 -6.53 -12.89
CA PRO A 115 1.01 -7.06 -13.85
C PRO A 115 2.23 -6.13 -13.95
N ARG A 116 3.43 -6.70 -13.77
CA ARG A 116 4.68 -6.05 -14.16
C ARG A 116 4.76 -6.17 -15.67
N ASN A 117 4.25 -5.17 -16.38
CA ASN A 117 4.61 -5.00 -17.78
C ASN A 117 6.09 -4.54 -17.76
N VAL A 118 7.00 -5.51 -17.85
CA VAL A 118 8.45 -5.31 -18.04
C VAL A 118 8.74 -5.20 -19.53
#